data_AF-A0A850MRN7-F1
#
_entry.id   AF-A0A850MRN7-F1
#
_cell.length_a   1.000
_cell.length_b   1.000
_cell.length_c   1.000
_cell.angle_alpha   90.00
_cell.angle_beta   90.00
_cell.angle_gamma   90.00
#
_symmetry.space_group_name_H-M   'P 1'
#
loop_
_entity.id
_entity.type
_entity.pdbx_description
1 polymer ?
#
loop_
_entity_poly.entity_id
_entity_poly.type
_entity_poly.pdbx_seq_one_letter_code
_entity_poly.pdbx_strand_id
1 'polypeptide(L)'
;MTKKLITKQPISLLDGIDRKTGEIIDKNHELYGQSIAGVELHFPISSGSTVGVMTLIELKENNKAPTKIVLEEPDTNVIAGCILASIPISIQDQPITKLPEGEIKKISHLPEFLQDLLIREAEILGAEGFIPIERVQIAGVSYKTIGEGGIKVLKYFANKKLKFTVPTTLNPAGMDLEDWQAQGIPNQFAKKQTQIINLFKQMGANLSVTCVPYDLLELKSGSHVAFGESSAVAYINSVLNVKTNRENAVKTLISALSGFTTNLGMHLDINRTPDVEIKVECKLTSRADYGALGYYAGSHSNIPYYKGINPNTTQLKALAAAGAASGSIPLFFIEGIPNMKPKSETIIEKTISFTQNDLINVYNELTTASAKPDLISIGCPHLNLQELKELIEMIKGRVFEIPAWISTAAIFKEKLRKENLIKSLEQSNIKIYSDCCVVVAPIELIGYKTIGTDSAKAAKYLPLFSNCDVVFNSIDNLIKFYSK
;
A
#
# COMPACT_ATOMS: atom_id res chain seq x y z
N MET A 1 -24.14 31.48 -9.93
CA MET A 1 -22.85 31.00 -10.46
C MET A 1 -22.29 30.00 -9.46
N THR A 2 -21.94 28.79 -9.89
CA THR A 2 -21.27 27.82 -9.01
C THR A 2 -19.91 28.38 -8.60
N LYS A 3 -19.65 28.52 -7.29
CA LYS A 3 -18.37 28.99 -6.79
C LYS A 3 -17.29 27.97 -7.17
N LYS A 4 -16.19 28.43 -7.77
CA LYS A 4 -15.04 27.58 -8.12
C LYS A 4 -13.94 27.75 -7.08
N LEU A 5 -13.26 26.65 -6.75
CA LEU A 5 -12.07 26.64 -5.92
C LEU A 5 -10.99 25.88 -6.68
N ILE A 6 -9.84 26.54 -6.92
CA ILE A 6 -8.76 26.02 -7.76
C ILE A 6 -7.48 26.03 -6.94
N THR A 7 -6.73 24.93 -6.96
CA THR A 7 -5.41 24.79 -6.33
C THR A 7 -4.43 24.18 -7.32
N LYS A 8 -3.16 24.59 -7.23
CA LYS A 8 -2.04 23.95 -7.94
C LYS A 8 -1.36 22.86 -7.11
N GLN A 9 -1.75 22.71 -5.85
CA GLN A 9 -1.22 21.71 -4.95
C GLN A 9 -2.10 20.45 -4.92
N PRO A 10 -1.51 19.25 -4.84
CA PRO A 10 -2.26 18.02 -4.58
C PRO A 10 -3.03 18.11 -3.26
N ILE A 11 -4.23 17.52 -3.23
CA ILE A 11 -5.03 17.43 -2.01
C ILE A 11 -4.94 16.02 -1.43
N SER A 12 -4.56 15.89 -0.16
CA SER A 12 -4.64 14.60 0.54
C SER A 12 -6.08 14.27 0.90
N LEU A 13 -6.62 13.19 0.33
CA LEU A 13 -7.95 12.70 0.69
C LEU A 13 -7.94 11.92 2.01
N LEU A 14 -6.78 11.49 2.51
CA LEU A 14 -6.73 10.68 3.74
C LEU A 14 -6.88 11.56 4.99
N ASP A 15 -6.08 12.62 5.06
CA ASP A 15 -5.85 13.47 6.23
C ASP A 15 -5.84 14.99 5.94
N GLY A 16 -5.97 15.41 4.67
CA GLY A 16 -5.95 16.82 4.28
C GLY A 16 -7.30 17.55 4.39
N ILE A 17 -8.40 16.82 4.60
CA ILE A 17 -9.76 17.37 4.64
C ILE A 17 -10.50 16.90 5.90
N ASP A 18 -11.08 17.84 6.65
CA ASP A 18 -12.03 17.51 7.70
C ASP A 18 -13.35 17.06 7.05
N ARG A 19 -13.72 15.81 7.30
CA ARG A 19 -14.86 15.14 6.67
C ARG A 19 -16.21 15.65 7.18
N LYS A 20 -16.25 16.32 8.34
CA LYS A 20 -17.45 16.86 8.97
C LYS A 20 -17.71 18.31 8.56
N THR A 21 -16.65 19.10 8.38
CA THR A 21 -16.78 20.52 7.99
C THR A 21 -16.61 20.74 6.50
N GLY A 22 -15.87 19.85 5.83
CA GLY A 22 -15.42 20.04 4.44
C GLY A 22 -14.26 21.02 4.32
N GLU A 23 -13.60 21.38 5.41
CA GLU A 23 -12.46 22.31 5.40
C GLU A 23 -11.14 21.59 5.10
N ILE A 24 -10.26 22.26 4.36
CA ILE A 24 -8.88 21.81 4.16
C ILE A 24 -8.09 22.11 5.44
N ILE A 25 -7.57 21.05 6.08
CA ILE A 25 -6.91 21.11 7.39
C ILE A 25 -5.39 20.92 7.32
N ASP A 26 -4.86 20.61 6.14
CA ASP A 26 -3.41 20.63 5.92
C ASP A 26 -2.90 22.08 5.96
N LYS A 27 -2.15 22.39 7.01
CA LYS A 27 -1.58 23.73 7.27
C LYS A 27 -0.58 24.18 6.21
N ASN A 28 0.00 23.25 5.46
CA ASN A 28 0.96 23.55 4.41
C ASN A 28 0.27 23.76 3.05
N HIS A 29 -1.04 23.48 2.97
CA HIS A 29 -1.80 23.62 1.72
C HIS A 29 -2.28 25.07 1.52
N GLU A 30 -2.22 25.57 0.29
CA GLU A 30 -2.56 26.96 -0.05
C GLU A 30 -4.02 27.33 0.22
N LEU A 31 -4.89 26.32 0.25
CA LEU A 31 -6.31 26.44 0.60
C LEU A 31 -6.61 26.14 2.08
N TYR A 32 -5.62 26.10 2.96
CA TYR A 32 -5.83 25.85 4.40
C TYR A 32 -6.95 26.74 4.99
N GLY A 33 -7.88 26.12 5.71
CA GLY A 33 -9.04 26.77 6.33
C GLY A 33 -10.20 27.07 5.38
N GLN A 34 -10.08 26.78 4.08
CA GLN A 34 -11.18 26.95 3.13
C GLN A 34 -12.03 25.68 3.03
N SER A 35 -13.34 25.87 2.86
CA SER A 35 -14.29 24.76 2.68
C SER A 35 -14.50 24.41 1.21
N ILE A 36 -14.46 23.11 0.91
CA ILE A 36 -14.80 22.53 -0.41
C ILE A 36 -16.29 22.20 -0.54
N ALA A 37 -17.11 22.49 0.48
CA ALA A 37 -18.53 22.18 0.45
C ALA A 37 -19.27 23.07 -0.56
N GLY A 38 -20.01 22.44 -1.49
CA GLY A 38 -20.86 23.16 -2.43
C GLY A 38 -20.12 23.94 -3.53
N VAL A 39 -18.81 23.71 -3.71
CA VAL A 39 -18.01 24.36 -4.77
C VAL A 39 -17.65 23.37 -5.88
N GLU A 40 -17.32 23.89 -7.06
CA GLU A 40 -16.61 23.14 -8.09
C GLU A 40 -15.10 23.19 -7.76
N LEU A 41 -14.52 22.05 -7.40
CA LEU A 41 -13.16 21.92 -6.90
C LEU A 41 -12.22 21.45 -8.03
N HIS A 42 -11.14 22.20 -8.26
CA HIS A 42 -10.10 21.91 -9.26
C HIS A 42 -8.76 21.71 -8.55
N PHE A 43 -8.09 20.59 -8.82
CA PHE A 43 -6.77 20.29 -8.26
C PHE A 43 -6.02 19.27 -9.14
N PRO A 44 -4.68 19.21 -9.11
CA PRO A 44 -3.91 18.39 -10.05
C PRO A 44 -4.16 16.90 -9.91
N ILE A 45 -3.92 16.36 -8.71
CA ILE A 45 -4.02 14.94 -8.36
C ILE A 45 -4.23 14.80 -6.85
N SER A 46 -4.72 13.66 -6.36
CA SER A 46 -4.71 13.41 -4.92
C SER A 46 -3.33 12.98 -4.42
N SER A 47 -3.03 13.27 -3.16
CA SER A 47 -1.89 12.71 -2.45
C SER A 47 -2.35 11.72 -1.37
N GLY A 48 -1.46 10.83 -0.95
CA GLY A 48 -1.70 9.89 0.15
C GLY A 48 -2.08 8.46 -0.27
N SER A 49 -2.77 7.76 0.64
CA SER A 49 -2.97 6.29 0.57
C SER A 49 -4.21 5.88 -0.22
N THR A 50 -4.23 4.64 -0.70
CA THR A 50 -5.28 3.98 -1.54
C THR A 50 -6.68 3.87 -0.89
N VAL A 51 -6.84 4.46 0.29
CA VAL A 51 -8.04 4.46 1.15
C VAL A 51 -8.72 5.83 1.23
N GLY A 52 -8.10 6.90 0.69
CA GLY A 52 -8.68 8.25 0.68
C GLY A 52 -10.04 8.35 -0.01
N VAL A 53 -10.41 7.35 -0.82
CA VAL A 53 -11.72 7.17 -1.45
C VAL A 53 -12.89 7.36 -0.47
N MET A 54 -12.73 6.91 0.79
CA MET A 54 -13.79 6.97 1.80
C MET A 54 -14.15 8.40 2.22
N THR A 55 -13.20 9.34 2.12
CA THR A 55 -13.42 10.75 2.48
C THR A 55 -14.48 11.40 1.60
N LEU A 56 -14.49 11.13 0.28
CA LEU A 56 -15.50 11.68 -0.63
C LEU A 56 -16.91 11.16 -0.33
N ILE A 57 -17.00 9.90 0.10
CA ILE A 57 -18.27 9.28 0.50
C ILE A 57 -18.77 9.93 1.80
N GLU A 58 -17.91 10.06 2.81
CA GLU A 58 -18.27 10.68 4.09
C GLU A 58 -18.64 12.16 3.93
N LEU A 59 -17.93 12.92 3.08
CA LEU A 59 -18.29 14.30 2.74
C LEU A 59 -19.68 14.40 2.12
N LYS A 60 -20.02 13.47 1.21
CA LYS A 60 -21.37 13.43 0.60
C LYS A 60 -22.45 13.17 1.64
N GLU A 61 -22.23 12.21 2.54
CA GLU A 61 -23.17 11.90 3.62
C GLU A 61 -23.36 13.08 4.60
N ASN A 62 -22.30 13.84 4.86
CA ASN A 62 -22.33 15.02 5.73
C ASN A 62 -22.86 16.29 5.03
N ASN A 63 -23.29 16.22 3.77
CA ASN A 63 -23.67 17.37 2.94
C ASN A 63 -22.54 18.41 2.81
N LYS A 64 -21.28 17.95 2.81
CA LYS A 64 -20.05 18.76 2.67
C LYS A 64 -19.26 18.46 1.40
N ALA A 65 -19.80 17.65 0.50
CA ALA A 65 -19.15 17.35 -0.78
C ALA A 65 -19.10 18.58 -1.72
N PRO A 66 -18.08 18.66 -2.58
CA PRO A 66 -18.09 19.58 -3.71
C PRO A 66 -19.24 19.23 -4.69
N THR A 67 -19.68 20.21 -5.47
CA THR A 67 -20.71 20.00 -6.52
C THR A 67 -20.14 19.28 -7.73
N LYS A 68 -18.83 19.40 -7.97
CA LYS A 68 -18.09 18.75 -9.05
C LYS A 68 -16.60 18.76 -8.71
N ILE A 69 -15.87 17.73 -9.12
CA ILE A 69 -14.40 17.69 -9.09
C ILE A 69 -13.85 17.73 -10.52
N VAL A 70 -12.80 18.51 -10.73
CA VAL A 70 -12.00 18.54 -11.97
C VAL A 70 -10.54 18.26 -11.60
N LEU A 71 -9.95 17.26 -12.25
CA LEU A 71 -8.55 16.89 -12.04
C LEU A 71 -7.70 17.31 -13.23
N GLU A 72 -6.45 17.70 -13.00
CA GLU A 72 -5.49 17.88 -14.11
C GLU A 72 -5.00 16.52 -14.63
N GLU A 73 -4.82 15.55 -13.73
CA GLU A 73 -4.36 14.20 -14.06
C GLU A 73 -5.37 13.12 -13.59
N PRO A 74 -5.50 11.99 -14.32
CA PRO A 74 -6.34 10.89 -13.88
C PRO A 74 -5.91 10.30 -12.53
N ASP A 75 -6.82 10.34 -11.55
CA ASP A 75 -6.60 9.75 -10.22
C ASP A 75 -7.67 8.70 -9.90
N THR A 76 -7.27 7.43 -9.82
CA THR A 76 -8.21 6.33 -9.60
C THR A 76 -8.89 6.38 -8.22
N ASN A 77 -8.25 6.97 -7.19
CA ASN A 77 -8.87 7.10 -5.87
C ASN A 77 -10.00 8.13 -5.92
N VAL A 78 -9.72 9.30 -6.49
CA VAL A 78 -10.72 10.38 -6.61
C VAL A 78 -11.87 9.93 -7.51
N ILE A 79 -11.56 9.30 -8.64
CA ILE A 79 -12.55 8.76 -9.58
C ILE A 79 -13.46 7.75 -8.88
N ALA A 80 -12.90 6.74 -8.21
CA ALA A 80 -13.70 5.74 -7.51
C ALA A 80 -14.60 6.37 -6.43
N GLY A 81 -14.09 7.36 -5.69
CA GLY A 81 -14.84 8.04 -4.64
C GLY A 81 -15.97 8.90 -5.21
N CYS A 82 -15.71 9.62 -6.29
CA CYS A 82 -16.70 10.41 -7.00
C CYS A 82 -17.81 9.55 -7.60
N ILE A 83 -17.45 8.42 -8.23
CA ILE A 83 -18.44 7.49 -8.78
C ILE A 83 -19.35 6.97 -7.66
N LEU A 84 -18.80 6.47 -6.56
CA LEU A 84 -19.58 5.94 -5.42
C LEU A 84 -20.42 7.02 -4.72
N ALA A 85 -19.87 8.22 -4.55
CA ALA A 85 -20.56 9.34 -3.91
C ALA A 85 -21.51 10.11 -4.84
N SER A 86 -21.62 9.69 -6.12
CA SER A 86 -22.36 10.41 -7.16
C SER A 86 -21.97 11.89 -7.23
N ILE A 87 -20.66 12.16 -7.15
CA ILE A 87 -20.07 13.48 -7.38
C ILE A 87 -19.62 13.52 -8.85
N PRO A 88 -20.09 14.50 -9.65
CA PRO A 88 -19.61 14.68 -11.01
C PRO A 88 -18.08 14.88 -11.03
N ILE A 89 -17.40 14.19 -11.93
CA ILE A 89 -15.94 14.28 -12.11
C ILE A 89 -15.60 14.41 -13.60
N SER A 90 -14.56 15.17 -13.91
CA SER A 90 -13.93 15.24 -15.23
C SER A 90 -12.42 15.42 -15.11
N ILE A 91 -11.67 14.91 -16.09
CA ILE A 91 -10.23 15.19 -16.22
C ILE A 91 -10.06 16.35 -17.19
N GLN A 92 -9.18 17.29 -16.86
CA GLN A 92 -8.91 18.47 -17.68
C GLN A 92 -8.32 18.03 -19.02
N ASP A 93 -8.78 18.66 -20.09
CA ASP A 93 -8.31 18.42 -21.47
C ASP A 93 -8.43 16.97 -21.97
N GLN A 94 -9.13 16.10 -21.23
CA GLN A 94 -9.39 14.71 -21.60
C GLN A 94 -10.91 14.48 -21.72
N PRO A 95 -11.44 14.36 -22.96
CA PRO A 95 -12.84 14.04 -23.15
C PRO A 95 -13.13 12.61 -22.66
N ILE A 96 -14.33 12.40 -22.14
CA ILE A 96 -14.80 11.05 -21.77
C ILE A 96 -14.97 10.25 -23.06
N THR A 97 -14.23 9.13 -23.16
CA THR A 97 -14.27 8.24 -24.32
C THR A 97 -15.25 7.12 -24.05
N LYS A 98 -16.29 6.99 -24.88
CA LYS A 98 -17.25 5.88 -24.74
C LYS A 98 -16.59 4.54 -25.04
N LEU A 99 -16.90 3.55 -24.22
CA LEU A 99 -16.44 2.19 -24.47
C LEU A 99 -17.11 1.56 -25.70
N PRO A 100 -16.39 0.74 -26.48
CA PRO A 100 -17.00 -0.06 -27.54
C PRO A 100 -18.07 -1.01 -26.99
N GLU A 101 -19.18 -1.19 -27.72
CA GLU A 101 -20.28 -2.09 -27.30
C GLU A 101 -19.79 -3.53 -27.04
N GLY A 102 -18.78 -3.98 -27.79
CA GLY A 102 -18.16 -5.30 -27.60
C GLY A 102 -17.51 -5.48 -26.23
N GLU A 103 -16.93 -4.42 -25.66
CA GLU A 103 -16.34 -4.45 -24.31
C GLU A 103 -17.42 -4.46 -23.23
N ILE A 104 -18.47 -3.65 -23.40
CA ILE A 104 -19.63 -3.62 -22.48
C ILE A 104 -20.29 -5.01 -22.43
N LYS A 105 -20.40 -5.69 -23.58
CA LYS A 105 -20.97 -7.04 -23.67
C LYS A 105 -20.20 -8.06 -22.82
N LYS A 106 -18.87 -7.94 -22.65
CA LYS A 106 -18.07 -8.87 -21.82
C LYS A 106 -18.52 -8.89 -20.36
N ILE A 107 -19.01 -7.76 -19.85
CA ILE A 107 -19.43 -7.60 -18.45
C ILE A 107 -20.95 -7.58 -18.25
N SER A 108 -21.73 -7.75 -19.32
CA SER A 108 -23.20 -7.72 -19.32
C SER A 108 -23.88 -8.72 -18.37
N HIS A 109 -23.16 -9.78 -17.98
CA HIS A 109 -23.63 -10.79 -17.03
C HIS A 109 -23.51 -10.32 -15.56
N LEU A 110 -22.77 -9.25 -15.29
CA LEU A 110 -22.60 -8.71 -13.95
C LEU A 110 -23.85 -7.93 -13.52
N PRO A 111 -24.10 -7.74 -12.22
CA PRO A 111 -25.09 -6.80 -11.72
C PRO A 111 -24.90 -5.39 -12.33
N GLU A 112 -25.99 -4.74 -12.73
CA GLU A 112 -26.00 -3.43 -13.42
C GLU A 112 -25.14 -2.38 -12.71
N PHE A 113 -25.19 -2.31 -11.38
CA PHE A 113 -24.38 -1.35 -10.63
C PHE A 113 -22.87 -1.63 -10.73
N LEU A 114 -22.42 -2.89 -10.84
CA LEU A 114 -21.00 -3.20 -11.07
C LEU A 114 -20.59 -2.84 -12.49
N GLN A 115 -21.49 -3.03 -13.46
CA GLN A 115 -21.27 -2.60 -14.84
C GLN A 115 -21.08 -1.08 -14.90
N ASP A 116 -21.98 -0.32 -14.27
CA ASP A 116 -21.89 1.15 -14.22
C ASP A 116 -20.56 1.63 -13.61
N LEU A 117 -20.13 1.04 -12.48
CA LEU A 117 -18.85 1.38 -11.86
C LEU A 117 -17.67 1.14 -12.79
N LEU A 118 -17.61 -0.03 -13.43
CA LEU A 118 -16.53 -0.40 -14.35
C LEU A 118 -16.52 0.45 -15.62
N ILE A 119 -17.69 0.68 -16.23
CA ILE A 119 -17.84 1.48 -17.44
C ILE A 119 -17.43 2.92 -17.16
N ARG A 120 -18.00 3.56 -16.13
CA ARG A 120 -17.69 4.95 -15.81
C ARG A 120 -16.20 5.14 -15.50
N GLU A 121 -15.61 4.22 -14.74
CA GLU A 121 -14.17 4.27 -14.47
C GLU A 121 -13.35 4.15 -15.77
N ALA A 122 -13.65 3.18 -16.63
CA ALA A 122 -12.97 2.99 -17.90
C ALA A 122 -13.10 4.20 -18.83
N GLU A 123 -14.31 4.76 -18.97
CA GLU A 123 -14.57 5.90 -19.85
C GLU A 123 -13.89 7.19 -19.34
N ILE A 124 -13.86 7.41 -18.02
CA ILE A 124 -13.15 8.55 -17.41
C ILE A 124 -11.64 8.39 -17.58
N LEU A 125 -11.10 7.18 -17.43
CA LEU A 125 -9.68 6.89 -17.58
C LEU A 125 -9.22 6.75 -19.03
N GLY A 126 -10.14 6.75 -20.00
CA GLY A 126 -9.83 6.52 -21.41
C GLY A 126 -9.35 5.11 -21.72
N ALA A 127 -9.79 4.11 -20.96
CA ALA A 127 -9.41 2.72 -21.15
C ALA A 127 -10.11 2.11 -22.38
N GLU A 128 -9.42 1.22 -23.08
CA GLU A 128 -9.97 0.55 -24.29
C GLU A 128 -10.88 -0.64 -23.97
N GLY A 129 -11.08 -0.98 -22.70
CA GLY A 129 -11.90 -2.12 -22.29
C GLY A 129 -11.52 -2.72 -20.94
N PHE A 130 -11.76 -4.02 -20.79
CA PHE A 130 -11.53 -4.75 -19.55
C PHE A 130 -10.65 -5.98 -19.74
N ILE A 131 -9.91 -6.34 -18.68
CA ILE A 131 -9.06 -7.53 -18.65
C ILE A 131 -9.57 -8.48 -17.55
N PRO A 132 -9.78 -9.77 -17.85
CA PRO A 132 -10.04 -10.76 -16.82
C PRO A 132 -8.80 -10.96 -15.94
N ILE A 133 -9.01 -11.11 -14.64
CA ILE A 133 -7.92 -11.24 -13.66
C ILE A 133 -7.97 -12.59 -12.94
N GLU A 134 -6.80 -13.09 -12.51
CA GLU A 134 -6.69 -14.39 -11.84
C GLU A 134 -6.76 -14.31 -10.31
N ARG A 135 -6.34 -13.18 -9.74
CA ARG A 135 -6.23 -12.97 -8.29
C ARG A 135 -6.51 -11.53 -7.93
N VAL A 136 -6.98 -11.33 -6.70
CA VAL A 136 -7.09 -10.01 -6.08
C VAL A 136 -6.39 -10.00 -4.74
N GLN A 137 -5.77 -8.87 -4.44
CA GLN A 137 -5.37 -8.55 -3.08
C GLN A 137 -5.99 -7.21 -2.68
N ILE A 138 -6.89 -7.24 -1.70
CA ILE A 138 -7.64 -6.07 -1.24
C ILE A 138 -6.76 -5.21 -0.33
N ALA A 139 -6.71 -3.90 -0.63
CA ALA A 139 -6.12 -2.90 0.24
C ALA A 139 -7.15 -2.31 1.23
N GLY A 140 -6.68 -1.55 2.22
CA GLY A 140 -7.58 -0.87 3.18
C GLY A 140 -8.29 -1.83 4.14
N VAL A 141 -7.58 -2.79 4.73
CA VAL A 141 -8.16 -3.79 5.64
C VAL A 141 -8.13 -3.32 7.10
N SER A 142 -7.13 -2.53 7.48
CA SER A 142 -7.04 -1.99 8.84
C SER A 142 -8.17 -1.00 9.12
N TYR A 143 -8.80 -1.10 10.30
CA TYR A 143 -9.77 -0.12 10.77
C TYR A 143 -9.17 1.29 10.83
N LYS A 144 -7.89 1.40 11.16
CA LYS A 144 -7.14 2.68 11.19
C LYS A 144 -7.19 3.39 9.84
N THR A 145 -7.11 2.64 8.75
CA THR A 145 -7.01 3.20 7.40
C THR A 145 -8.34 3.25 6.67
N ILE A 146 -9.21 2.25 6.87
CA ILE A 146 -10.50 2.17 6.17
C ILE A 146 -11.61 2.99 6.86
N GLY A 147 -11.54 3.15 8.19
CA GLY A 147 -12.49 3.94 8.97
C GLY A 147 -13.94 3.46 8.91
N GLU A 148 -14.86 4.33 9.38
CA GLU A 148 -16.30 4.05 9.37
C GLU A 148 -16.90 4.07 7.97
N GLY A 149 -16.49 5.00 7.09
CA GLY A 149 -16.93 5.04 5.69
C GLY A 149 -16.61 3.74 4.96
N GLY A 150 -15.43 3.18 5.20
CA GLY A 150 -15.06 1.85 4.71
C GLY A 150 -15.99 0.74 5.15
N ILE A 151 -16.35 0.70 6.44
CA ILE A 151 -17.30 -0.27 6.97
C ILE A 151 -18.66 -0.14 6.29
N LYS A 152 -19.12 1.09 6.01
CA LYS A 152 -20.39 1.32 5.30
C LYS A 152 -20.34 0.79 3.87
N VAL A 153 -19.27 1.06 3.14
CA VAL A 153 -19.05 0.52 1.79
C VAL A 153 -19.05 -1.00 1.82
N LEU A 154 -18.27 -1.63 2.71
CA LEU A 154 -18.24 -3.08 2.84
C LEU A 154 -19.61 -3.68 3.17
N LYS A 155 -20.38 -3.04 4.06
CA LYS A 155 -21.78 -3.45 4.34
C LYS A 155 -22.67 -3.33 3.12
N TYR A 156 -22.56 -2.25 2.36
CA TYR A 156 -23.34 -2.05 1.14
C TYR A 156 -23.15 -3.22 0.16
N PHE A 157 -21.90 -3.61 -0.10
CA PHE A 157 -21.59 -4.75 -0.96
C PHE A 157 -22.00 -6.09 -0.34
N ALA A 158 -21.71 -6.32 0.94
CA ALA A 158 -22.06 -7.56 1.63
C ALA A 158 -23.58 -7.80 1.71
N ASN A 159 -24.38 -6.73 1.86
CA ASN A 159 -25.85 -6.79 1.90
C ASN A 159 -26.48 -7.16 0.56
N LYS A 160 -25.79 -6.91 -0.56
CA LYS A 160 -26.21 -7.39 -1.89
C LYS A 160 -25.97 -8.89 -2.09
N LYS A 161 -25.40 -9.58 -1.08
CA LYS A 161 -25.11 -11.02 -1.08
C LYS A 161 -24.24 -11.48 -2.25
N LEU A 162 -23.42 -10.58 -2.78
CA LEU A 162 -22.44 -10.92 -3.80
C LEU A 162 -21.26 -11.65 -3.17
N LYS A 163 -20.64 -12.51 -3.97
CA LYS A 163 -19.43 -13.25 -3.61
C LYS A 163 -18.31 -12.84 -4.54
N PHE A 164 -17.09 -12.89 -4.04
CA PHE A 164 -15.92 -12.74 -4.88
C PHE A 164 -15.87 -13.86 -5.92
N THR A 165 -15.60 -13.48 -7.16
CA THR A 165 -15.56 -14.38 -8.32
C THR A 165 -14.17 -14.92 -8.58
N VAL A 166 -13.15 -14.32 -7.96
CA VAL A 166 -11.73 -14.71 -8.07
C VAL A 166 -11.10 -14.86 -6.68
N PRO A 167 -10.09 -15.74 -6.50
CA PRO A 167 -9.41 -15.88 -5.21
C PRO A 167 -8.84 -14.55 -4.74
N THR A 168 -9.28 -14.16 -3.53
CA THR A 168 -9.05 -12.82 -3.00
C THR A 168 -8.40 -12.91 -1.63
N THR A 169 -7.23 -12.30 -1.47
CA THR A 169 -6.51 -12.15 -0.20
C THR A 169 -6.63 -10.73 0.34
N LEU A 170 -6.20 -10.52 1.58
CA LEU A 170 -6.37 -9.27 2.30
C LEU A 170 -5.02 -8.69 2.69
N ASN A 171 -4.89 -7.36 2.62
CA ASN A 171 -3.79 -6.66 3.27
C ASN A 171 -3.78 -6.84 4.80
N PRO A 172 -2.67 -6.51 5.49
CA PRO A 172 -2.60 -6.57 6.94
C PRO A 172 -3.76 -5.82 7.61
N ALA A 173 -4.34 -6.44 8.63
CA ALA A 173 -5.25 -5.82 9.56
C ALA A 173 -4.48 -4.87 10.50
N GLY A 174 -5.22 -4.06 11.26
CA GLY A 174 -4.62 -3.18 12.29
C GLY A 174 -4.30 -3.89 13.60
N MET A 175 -4.46 -5.21 13.69
CA MET A 175 -4.18 -6.01 14.89
C MET A 175 -4.01 -7.48 14.54
N ASP A 176 -3.34 -8.24 15.40
CA ASP A 176 -3.34 -9.70 15.34
C ASP A 176 -4.78 -10.22 15.55
N LEU A 177 -5.30 -11.03 14.63
CA LEU A 177 -6.70 -11.43 14.68
C LEU A 177 -7.04 -12.37 15.84
N GLU A 178 -6.04 -13.03 16.43
CA GLU A 178 -6.19 -13.93 17.57
C GLU A 178 -5.65 -13.29 18.86
N ASP A 179 -4.44 -12.72 18.82
CA ASP A 179 -3.69 -12.28 20.01
C ASP A 179 -3.76 -10.75 20.28
N TRP A 180 -4.76 -10.04 19.74
CA TRP A 180 -4.86 -8.57 19.87
C TRP A 180 -4.91 -8.06 21.32
N GLN A 181 -5.46 -8.82 22.28
CA GLN A 181 -5.45 -8.42 23.68
C GLN A 181 -4.03 -8.37 24.24
N ALA A 182 -3.21 -9.39 23.94
CA ALA A 182 -1.81 -9.44 24.34
C ALA A 182 -0.97 -8.37 23.64
N GLN A 183 -1.38 -7.99 22.43
CA GLN A 183 -0.83 -6.86 21.68
C GLN A 183 -1.15 -5.49 22.33
N GLY A 184 -2.11 -5.43 23.24
CA GLY A 184 -2.55 -4.19 23.90
C GLY A 184 -3.55 -3.38 23.09
N ILE A 185 -4.21 -3.97 22.09
CA ILE A 185 -5.12 -3.27 21.20
C ILE A 185 -6.42 -2.90 21.95
N PRO A 186 -6.89 -1.64 21.87
CA PRO A 186 -8.12 -1.23 22.54
C PRO A 186 -9.36 -2.02 22.06
N ASN A 187 -10.22 -2.43 22.99
CA ASN A 187 -11.46 -3.19 22.72
C ASN A 187 -12.32 -2.57 21.59
N GLN A 188 -12.44 -1.23 21.57
CA GLN A 188 -13.25 -0.54 20.55
C GLN A 188 -12.64 -0.69 19.15
N PHE A 189 -11.32 -0.59 19.03
CA PHE A 189 -10.61 -0.81 17.77
C PHE A 189 -10.79 -2.27 17.33
N ALA A 190 -10.58 -3.21 18.24
CA ALA A 190 -10.70 -4.63 17.94
C ALA A 190 -12.08 -5.02 17.44
N LYS A 191 -13.15 -4.54 18.09
CA LYS A 191 -14.53 -4.78 17.65
C LYS A 191 -14.78 -4.32 16.21
N LYS A 192 -14.25 -3.16 15.83
CA LYS A 192 -14.40 -2.60 14.48
C LYS A 192 -13.54 -3.36 13.46
N GLN A 193 -12.32 -3.71 13.82
CA GLN A 193 -11.44 -4.52 12.98
C GLN A 193 -12.04 -5.92 12.70
N THR A 194 -12.56 -6.60 13.73
CA THR A 194 -13.25 -7.88 13.58
C THR A 194 -14.49 -7.77 12.69
N GLN A 195 -15.23 -6.66 12.79
CA GLN A 195 -16.36 -6.40 11.90
C GLN A 195 -15.94 -6.33 10.43
N ILE A 196 -14.83 -5.65 10.12
CA ILE A 196 -14.28 -5.55 8.76
C ILE A 196 -13.90 -6.94 8.23
N ILE A 197 -13.16 -7.73 9.02
CA ILE A 197 -12.74 -9.08 8.64
C ILE A 197 -13.95 -9.98 8.37
N ASN A 198 -14.98 -9.90 9.20
CA ASN A 198 -16.20 -10.69 9.01
C ASN A 198 -16.97 -10.31 7.73
N LEU A 199 -16.99 -9.02 7.36
CA LEU A 199 -17.60 -8.58 6.09
C LEU A 199 -16.84 -9.14 4.88
N PHE A 200 -15.50 -9.11 4.90
CA PHE A 200 -14.70 -9.74 3.85
C PHE A 200 -14.90 -11.26 3.78
N LYS A 201 -14.92 -11.94 4.93
CA LYS A 201 -15.23 -13.37 5.02
C LYS A 201 -16.61 -13.69 4.46
N GLN A 202 -17.62 -12.87 4.78
CA GLN A 202 -18.98 -13.01 4.25
C GLN A 202 -19.00 -12.91 2.72
N MET A 203 -18.17 -12.07 2.11
CA MET A 203 -18.06 -11.95 0.65
C MET A 203 -17.18 -13.04 0.00
N GLY A 204 -16.49 -13.87 0.80
CA GLY A 204 -15.70 -15.01 0.30
C GLY A 204 -14.19 -14.77 0.24
N ALA A 205 -13.66 -13.80 0.99
CA ALA A 205 -12.21 -13.63 1.12
C ALA A 205 -11.54 -14.88 1.69
N ASN A 206 -10.38 -15.23 1.16
CA ASN A 206 -9.44 -16.09 1.85
C ASN A 206 -8.72 -15.25 2.92
N LEU A 207 -8.76 -15.69 4.18
CA LEU A 207 -8.15 -14.97 5.31
C LEU A 207 -6.62 -15.14 5.37
N SER A 208 -5.96 -15.03 4.22
CA SER A 208 -4.52 -14.81 4.12
C SER A 208 -4.27 -13.31 4.24
N VAL A 209 -4.10 -12.83 5.48
CA VAL A 209 -4.00 -11.41 5.82
C VAL A 209 -2.53 -11.00 5.85
N THR A 210 -2.00 -10.48 4.74
CA THR A 210 -0.57 -10.17 4.61
C THR A 210 -0.25 -9.19 3.48
N CYS A 211 0.80 -8.39 3.66
CA CYS A 211 1.33 -7.51 2.61
C CYS A 211 2.26 -8.23 1.61
N VAL A 212 2.56 -9.51 1.85
CA VAL A 212 3.36 -10.38 0.97
C VAL A 212 2.52 -11.54 0.41
N PRO A 213 1.38 -11.26 -0.25
CA PRO A 213 0.49 -12.32 -0.72
C PRO A 213 1.16 -13.28 -1.71
N TYR A 214 2.20 -12.83 -2.42
CA TYR A 214 2.99 -13.63 -3.35
C TYR A 214 3.85 -14.72 -2.69
N ASP A 215 4.07 -14.67 -1.37
CA ASP A 215 4.68 -15.81 -0.64
C ASP A 215 3.66 -16.95 -0.38
N LEU A 216 2.37 -16.68 -0.59
CA LEU A 216 1.25 -17.60 -0.29
C LEU A 216 0.45 -18.01 -1.53
N LEU A 217 0.58 -17.27 -2.62
CA LEU A 217 -0.18 -17.45 -3.85
C LEU A 217 0.72 -17.93 -4.98
N GLU A 218 0.22 -18.87 -5.77
CA GLU A 218 0.79 -19.15 -7.08
C GLU A 218 0.38 -18.03 -8.05
N LEU A 219 1.38 -17.35 -8.62
CA LEU A 219 1.21 -16.28 -9.61
C LEU A 219 1.99 -16.64 -10.87
N LYS A 220 1.33 -16.60 -12.02
CA LYS A 220 1.94 -16.96 -13.30
C LYS A 220 2.54 -15.74 -13.98
N SER A 221 3.78 -15.85 -14.47
CA SER A 221 4.39 -14.79 -15.28
C SER A 221 3.50 -14.46 -16.49
N GLY A 222 3.29 -13.17 -16.74
CA GLY A 222 2.40 -12.66 -17.79
C GLY A 222 0.91 -12.60 -17.43
N SER A 223 0.49 -13.20 -16.30
CA SER A 223 -0.91 -13.11 -15.85
C SER A 223 -1.29 -11.70 -15.39
N HIS A 224 -2.60 -11.42 -15.36
CA HIS A 224 -3.16 -10.17 -14.87
C HIS A 224 -3.85 -10.39 -13.51
N VAL A 225 -3.58 -9.50 -12.56
CA VAL A 225 -4.17 -9.50 -11.21
C VAL A 225 -4.56 -8.08 -10.82
N ALA A 226 -5.36 -7.91 -9.77
CA ALA A 226 -5.65 -6.59 -9.20
C ALA A 226 -5.20 -6.54 -7.74
N PHE A 227 -4.02 -5.99 -7.50
CA PHE A 227 -3.43 -5.88 -6.15
C PHE A 227 -3.42 -4.42 -5.70
N GLY A 228 -3.79 -4.18 -4.43
CA GLY A 228 -3.77 -2.83 -3.85
C GLY A 228 -2.60 -2.53 -2.93
N GLU A 229 -1.88 -3.55 -2.44
CA GLU A 229 -0.67 -3.35 -1.64
C GLU A 229 0.49 -2.87 -2.50
N SER A 230 0.92 -1.64 -2.26
CA SER A 230 1.93 -0.97 -3.07
C SER A 230 3.26 -1.73 -3.11
N SER A 231 3.70 -2.33 -1.98
CA SER A 231 4.93 -3.13 -1.98
C SER A 231 4.78 -4.42 -2.77
N ALA A 232 3.58 -5.03 -2.76
CA ALA A 232 3.32 -6.24 -3.52
C ALA A 232 3.24 -5.95 -5.01
N VAL A 233 2.57 -4.86 -5.41
CA VAL A 233 2.48 -4.38 -6.79
C VAL A 233 3.87 -4.22 -7.40
N ALA A 234 4.74 -3.45 -6.75
CA ALA A 234 6.12 -3.26 -7.20
C ALA A 234 6.88 -4.59 -7.31
N TYR A 235 6.74 -5.48 -6.33
CA TYR A 235 7.44 -6.76 -6.33
C TYR A 235 6.96 -7.69 -7.46
N ILE A 236 5.65 -7.86 -7.65
CA ILE A 236 5.12 -8.83 -8.62
C ILE A 236 5.25 -8.34 -10.06
N ASN A 237 5.14 -7.02 -10.30
CA ASN A 237 5.40 -6.42 -11.61
C ASN A 237 6.86 -6.62 -12.01
N SER A 238 7.80 -6.42 -11.07
CA SER A 238 9.24 -6.48 -11.35
C SER A 238 9.80 -7.90 -11.35
N VAL A 239 9.58 -8.66 -10.29
CA VAL A 239 10.26 -9.93 -10.03
C VAL A 239 9.55 -11.11 -10.67
N LEU A 240 8.21 -11.09 -10.68
CA LEU A 240 7.39 -12.20 -11.17
C LEU A 240 6.83 -11.96 -12.58
N ASN A 241 7.00 -10.74 -13.12
CA ASN A 241 6.41 -10.29 -14.38
C ASN A 241 4.88 -10.53 -14.44
N VAL A 242 4.20 -10.35 -13.31
CA VAL A 242 2.73 -10.37 -13.20
C VAL A 242 2.22 -8.95 -13.34
N LYS A 243 1.14 -8.73 -14.10
CA LYS A 243 0.66 -7.40 -14.47
C LYS A 243 -0.43 -6.91 -13.53
N THR A 244 -0.19 -5.81 -12.84
CA THR A 244 -1.19 -5.09 -12.03
C THR A 244 -0.90 -3.60 -11.99
N ASN A 245 -1.95 -2.79 -12.03
CA ASN A 245 -1.87 -1.41 -11.55
C ASN A 245 -1.71 -1.39 -10.02
N ARG A 246 -1.43 -0.20 -9.47
CA ARG A 246 -1.59 0.05 -8.04
C ARG A 246 -3.07 0.35 -7.74
N GLU A 247 -3.82 -0.70 -7.46
CA GLU A 247 -5.28 -0.59 -7.33
C GLU A 247 -5.68 -0.02 -5.97
N ASN A 248 -6.78 0.76 -5.93
CA ASN A 248 -7.28 1.30 -4.67
C ASN A 248 -8.21 0.33 -3.91
N ALA A 249 -8.56 0.64 -2.66
CA ALA A 249 -9.36 -0.24 -1.81
C ALA A 249 -10.75 -0.56 -2.41
N VAL A 250 -11.38 0.40 -3.08
CA VAL A 250 -12.68 0.21 -3.74
C VAL A 250 -12.51 -0.55 -5.05
N LYS A 251 -11.50 -0.20 -5.84
CA LYS A 251 -11.20 -0.86 -7.10
C LYS A 251 -10.88 -2.34 -6.91
N THR A 252 -10.04 -2.69 -5.93
CA THR A 252 -9.78 -4.09 -5.60
C THR A 252 -11.05 -4.83 -5.18
N LEU A 253 -11.97 -4.19 -4.45
CA LEU A 253 -13.27 -4.78 -4.12
C LEU A 253 -14.14 -5.02 -5.36
N ILE A 254 -14.24 -4.04 -6.27
CA ILE A 254 -14.99 -4.17 -7.53
C ILE A 254 -14.38 -5.29 -8.38
N SER A 255 -13.06 -5.30 -8.53
CA SER A 255 -12.32 -6.33 -9.27
C SER A 255 -12.51 -7.72 -8.69
N ALA A 256 -12.59 -7.87 -7.36
CA ALA A 256 -12.88 -9.15 -6.71
C ALA A 256 -14.30 -9.64 -6.99
N LEU A 257 -15.26 -8.73 -7.11
CA LEU A 257 -16.67 -9.05 -7.36
C LEU A 257 -16.98 -9.26 -8.84
N SER A 258 -16.24 -8.60 -9.74
CA SER A 258 -16.44 -8.68 -11.18
C SER A 258 -15.58 -9.76 -11.85
N GLY A 259 -14.37 -10.00 -11.33
CA GLY A 259 -13.34 -10.77 -12.02
C GLY A 259 -12.63 -10.01 -13.13
N PHE A 260 -12.82 -8.69 -13.21
CA PHE A 260 -12.24 -7.82 -14.23
C PHE A 260 -11.57 -6.59 -13.62
N THR A 261 -10.47 -6.15 -14.25
CA THR A 261 -9.93 -4.80 -14.08
C THR A 261 -9.94 -4.05 -15.41
N THR A 262 -9.63 -2.76 -15.38
CA THR A 262 -9.63 -1.87 -16.54
C THR A 262 -8.34 -2.04 -17.36
N ASN A 263 -8.46 -2.07 -18.69
CA ASN A 263 -7.35 -2.28 -19.61
C ASN A 263 -6.51 -1.01 -19.80
N LEU A 264 -5.63 -0.71 -18.83
CA LEU A 264 -4.76 0.46 -18.84
C LEU A 264 -3.53 0.28 -17.94
N GLY A 265 -2.62 1.25 -18.00
CA GLY A 265 -1.49 1.37 -17.07
C GLY A 265 -0.52 0.20 -17.19
N MET A 266 -0.10 -0.37 -16.06
CA MET A 266 0.87 -1.47 -15.95
C MET A 266 0.37 -2.80 -16.52
N HIS A 267 -0.90 -2.89 -16.93
CA HIS A 267 -1.35 -4.04 -17.72
C HIS A 267 -0.80 -4.02 -19.15
N LEU A 268 -0.51 -2.83 -19.68
CA LEU A 268 -0.01 -2.63 -21.04
C LEU A 268 1.52 -2.65 -21.04
N ASP A 269 2.13 -3.43 -21.94
CA ASP A 269 3.59 -3.53 -22.01
C ASP A 269 4.28 -2.21 -22.40
N ILE A 270 3.60 -1.38 -23.20
CA ILE A 270 4.11 -0.07 -23.62
C ILE A 270 4.39 0.87 -22.43
N ASN A 271 3.65 0.72 -21.34
CA ASN A 271 3.80 1.53 -20.12
C ASN A 271 4.86 0.96 -19.15
N ARG A 272 5.49 -0.17 -19.47
CA ARG A 272 6.44 -0.88 -18.59
C ARG A 272 7.88 -0.63 -19.03
N THR A 273 8.24 0.64 -19.11
CA THR A 273 9.48 1.13 -19.70
C THR A 273 10.23 1.97 -18.67
N PRO A 274 11.52 1.70 -18.40
CA PRO A 274 12.27 2.48 -17.42
C PRO A 274 12.50 3.93 -17.87
N ASP A 275 12.42 4.87 -16.93
CA ASP A 275 12.62 6.30 -17.18
C ASP A 275 14.00 6.82 -16.70
N VAL A 276 14.61 6.15 -15.71
CA VAL A 276 15.90 6.56 -15.14
C VAL A 276 16.79 5.35 -14.86
N GLU A 277 18.06 5.44 -15.25
CA GLU A 277 19.12 4.52 -14.85
C GLU A 277 19.74 4.99 -13.54
N ILE A 278 19.77 4.13 -12.53
CA ILE A 278 20.38 4.39 -11.22
C ILE A 278 21.62 3.49 -11.06
N LYS A 279 22.80 4.09 -11.14
CA LYS A 279 24.09 3.41 -10.94
C LYS A 279 24.43 3.38 -9.45
N VAL A 280 24.49 2.21 -8.86
CA VAL A 280 24.83 2.06 -7.43
C VAL A 280 26.35 1.98 -7.28
N GLU A 281 26.94 3.02 -6.69
CA GLU A 281 28.39 3.21 -6.56
C GLU A 281 28.88 2.99 -5.11
N CYS A 282 28.04 2.40 -4.26
CA CYS A 282 28.38 2.04 -2.88
C CYS A 282 28.02 0.58 -2.59
N LYS A 283 28.58 0.05 -1.50
CA LYS A 283 28.33 -1.35 -1.10
C LYS A 283 27.06 -1.44 -0.27
N LEU A 284 26.05 -2.14 -0.79
CA LEU A 284 24.84 -2.48 -0.05
C LEU A 284 24.97 -3.89 0.53
N THR A 285 24.71 -4.03 1.83
CA THR A 285 24.91 -5.30 2.55
C THR A 285 23.66 -5.78 3.26
N SER A 286 22.85 -4.86 3.79
CA SER A 286 21.71 -5.17 4.63
C SER A 286 20.39 -4.98 3.89
N ARG A 287 19.32 -5.58 4.41
CA ARG A 287 17.94 -5.31 3.96
C ARG A 287 17.61 -3.81 4.01
N ALA A 288 18.06 -3.12 5.06
CA ALA A 288 17.85 -1.69 5.27
C ALA A 288 18.56 -0.85 4.19
N ASP A 289 19.75 -1.26 3.72
CA ASP A 289 20.47 -0.55 2.64
C ASP A 289 19.69 -0.57 1.32
N TYR A 290 19.10 -1.72 0.97
CA TYR A 290 18.24 -1.83 -0.21
C TYR A 290 16.91 -1.08 -0.03
N GLY A 291 16.39 -1.03 1.20
CA GLY A 291 15.28 -0.14 1.55
C GLY A 291 15.63 1.33 1.35
N ALA A 292 16.82 1.77 1.76
CA ALA A 292 17.29 3.14 1.56
C ALA A 292 17.47 3.48 0.07
N LEU A 293 18.02 2.55 -0.73
CA LEU A 293 18.09 2.70 -2.20
C LEU A 293 16.69 2.85 -2.82
N GLY A 294 15.73 2.02 -2.40
CA GLY A 294 14.36 2.09 -2.89
C GLY A 294 13.71 3.42 -2.51
N TYR A 295 13.90 3.85 -1.26
CA TYR A 295 13.42 5.13 -0.77
C TYR A 295 13.95 6.30 -1.62
N TYR A 296 15.26 6.33 -1.86
CA TYR A 296 15.93 7.30 -2.72
C TYR A 296 15.36 7.29 -4.14
N ALA A 297 15.22 6.11 -4.76
CA ALA A 297 14.73 6.01 -6.13
C ALA A 297 13.33 6.62 -6.31
N GLY A 298 12.47 6.52 -5.30
CA GLY A 298 11.11 7.04 -5.37
C GLY A 298 11.01 8.56 -5.52
N SER A 299 12.03 9.34 -5.14
CA SER A 299 12.06 10.78 -5.42
C SER A 299 12.73 11.14 -6.74
N HIS A 300 13.26 10.16 -7.48
CA HIS A 300 14.10 10.39 -8.65
C HIS A 300 13.59 9.75 -9.95
N SER A 301 12.68 8.77 -9.87
CA SER A 301 12.26 7.93 -10.97
C SER A 301 10.85 7.35 -10.74
N ASN A 302 10.07 7.23 -11.82
CA ASN A 302 8.80 6.52 -11.79
C ASN A 302 9.01 5.01 -11.97
N ILE A 303 9.92 4.61 -12.87
CA ILE A 303 10.25 3.21 -13.18
C ILE A 303 11.78 3.09 -13.27
N PRO A 304 12.47 2.80 -12.15
CA PRO A 304 13.93 2.81 -12.13
C PRO A 304 14.53 1.56 -12.78
N TYR A 305 15.67 1.74 -13.43
CA TYR A 305 16.57 0.67 -13.86
C TYR A 305 17.86 0.71 -13.04
N TYR A 306 18.06 -0.26 -12.15
CA TYR A 306 19.22 -0.30 -11.27
C TYR A 306 20.40 -1.05 -11.90
N LYS A 307 21.60 -0.51 -11.72
CA LYS A 307 22.88 -1.15 -12.07
C LYS A 307 23.80 -1.27 -10.86
N GLY A 308 24.68 -2.28 -10.88
CA GLY A 308 25.71 -2.48 -9.85
C GLY A 308 25.23 -3.19 -8.57
N ILE A 309 24.07 -3.84 -8.59
CA ILE A 309 23.52 -4.59 -7.44
C ILE A 309 23.14 -6.02 -7.84
N ASN A 310 23.12 -6.92 -6.85
CA ASN A 310 22.68 -8.30 -7.01
C ASN A 310 21.88 -8.76 -5.76
N PRO A 311 20.64 -8.25 -5.58
CA PRO A 311 19.86 -8.51 -4.38
C PRO A 311 19.32 -9.93 -4.31
N ASN A 312 19.22 -10.48 -3.09
CA ASN A 312 18.40 -11.66 -2.82
C ASN A 312 16.90 -11.29 -2.68
N THR A 313 16.05 -12.30 -2.48
CA THR A 313 14.59 -12.13 -2.32
C THR A 313 14.22 -11.14 -1.22
N THR A 314 14.86 -11.22 -0.04
CA THR A 314 14.61 -10.35 1.11
C THR A 314 14.94 -8.88 0.80
N GLN A 315 16.05 -8.65 0.09
CA GLN A 315 16.49 -7.33 -0.35
C GLN A 315 15.59 -6.77 -1.46
N LEU A 316 15.12 -7.60 -2.40
CA LEU A 316 14.12 -7.23 -3.41
C LEU A 316 12.79 -6.78 -2.78
N LYS A 317 12.32 -7.47 -1.73
CA LYS A 317 11.11 -7.06 -0.98
C LYS A 317 11.29 -5.68 -0.36
N ALA A 318 12.45 -5.41 0.24
CA ALA A 318 12.75 -4.12 0.88
C ALA A 318 12.85 -2.99 -0.14
N LEU A 319 13.55 -3.23 -1.25
CA LEU A 319 13.67 -2.29 -2.38
C LEU A 319 12.29 -1.91 -2.94
N ALA A 320 11.47 -2.91 -3.25
CA ALA A 320 10.10 -2.74 -3.75
C ALA A 320 9.23 -1.95 -2.74
N ALA A 321 9.29 -2.33 -1.46
CA ALA A 321 8.47 -1.71 -0.43
C ALA A 321 8.80 -0.24 -0.20
N ALA A 322 10.10 0.10 -0.18
CA ALA A 322 10.54 1.46 0.05
C ALA A 322 10.27 2.37 -1.15
N GLY A 323 10.57 1.92 -2.37
CA GLY A 323 10.30 2.71 -3.58
C GLY A 323 8.80 2.95 -3.81
N ALA A 324 7.97 1.94 -3.53
CA ALA A 324 6.52 2.11 -3.57
C ALA A 324 6.00 3.06 -2.48
N ALA A 325 6.71 3.18 -1.35
CA ALA A 325 6.34 4.05 -0.23
C ALA A 325 6.74 5.51 -0.45
N SER A 326 7.93 5.77 -1.00
CA SER A 326 8.44 7.13 -1.20
C SER A 326 8.01 7.76 -2.52
N GLY A 327 7.87 6.97 -3.59
CA GLY A 327 7.65 7.47 -4.95
C GLY A 327 6.55 6.78 -5.74
N SER A 328 5.77 5.90 -5.10
CA SER A 328 4.72 5.14 -5.80
C SER A 328 5.23 4.25 -6.93
N ILE A 329 6.53 3.88 -6.94
CA ILE A 329 7.15 3.03 -7.97
C ILE A 329 6.32 1.74 -8.15
N PRO A 330 5.71 1.50 -9.32
CA PRO A 330 4.87 0.34 -9.57
C PRO A 330 5.64 -0.84 -10.17
N LEU A 331 6.84 -0.58 -10.70
CA LEU A 331 7.70 -1.50 -11.45
C LEU A 331 9.13 -0.98 -11.42
N PHE A 332 10.12 -1.87 -11.42
CA PHE A 332 11.53 -1.56 -11.54
C PHE A 332 12.29 -2.70 -12.22
N PHE A 333 13.46 -2.38 -12.75
CA PHE A 333 14.33 -3.30 -13.47
C PHE A 333 15.71 -3.36 -12.81
N ILE A 334 16.40 -4.49 -12.94
CA ILE A 334 17.77 -4.65 -12.40
C ILE A 334 18.62 -5.34 -13.45
N GLU A 335 19.76 -4.73 -13.76
CA GLU A 335 20.74 -5.28 -14.69
C GLU A 335 21.21 -6.68 -14.26
N GLY A 336 21.30 -7.60 -15.22
CA GLY A 336 21.82 -8.94 -14.98
C GLY A 336 20.81 -9.95 -14.40
N ILE A 337 19.62 -9.53 -13.95
CA ILE A 337 18.59 -10.47 -13.47
C ILE A 337 17.68 -10.90 -14.64
N PRO A 338 17.63 -12.20 -15.02
CA PRO A 338 16.98 -12.66 -16.26
C PRO A 338 15.52 -12.24 -16.45
N ASN A 339 14.73 -12.21 -15.37
CA ASN A 339 13.30 -11.86 -15.42
C ASN A 339 13.01 -10.37 -15.21
N MET A 340 14.04 -9.53 -15.05
CA MET A 340 13.92 -8.11 -14.74
C MET A 340 14.58 -7.24 -15.80
N LYS A 341 14.43 -7.65 -17.07
CA LYS A 341 14.90 -6.92 -18.23
C LYS A 341 13.74 -6.18 -18.91
N PRO A 342 13.94 -4.94 -19.37
CA PRO A 342 12.99 -4.27 -20.25
C PRO A 342 12.72 -5.11 -21.51
N LYS A 343 11.49 -5.08 -22.03
CA LYS A 343 11.10 -5.87 -23.22
C LYS A 343 11.69 -5.34 -24.53
N SER A 344 12.01 -4.05 -24.60
CA SER A 344 12.61 -3.39 -25.76
C SER A 344 14.01 -2.89 -25.44
N GLU A 345 14.80 -2.59 -26.47
CA GLU A 345 15.99 -1.74 -26.38
C GLU A 345 15.55 -0.31 -26.03
N THR A 346 15.12 -0.11 -24.78
CA THR A 346 14.71 1.19 -24.28
C THR A 346 15.95 2.06 -24.16
N ILE A 347 15.94 3.21 -24.83
CA ILE A 347 16.93 4.27 -24.60
C ILE A 347 16.52 4.99 -23.32
N ILE A 348 17.36 4.90 -22.29
CA ILE A 348 17.17 5.61 -21.02
C ILE A 348 18.01 6.87 -21.08
N GLU A 349 17.36 8.03 -21.19
CA GLU A 349 18.05 9.32 -21.39
C GLU A 349 18.68 9.88 -20.12
N LYS A 350 18.12 9.53 -18.94
CA LYS A 350 18.57 10.04 -17.64
C LYS A 350 19.31 8.97 -16.86
N THR A 351 20.54 9.28 -16.45
CA THR A 351 21.34 8.44 -15.55
C THR A 351 21.71 9.25 -14.31
N ILE A 352 21.57 8.63 -13.13
CA ILE A 352 22.00 9.18 -11.84
C ILE A 352 22.84 8.14 -11.07
N SER A 353 23.66 8.61 -10.12
CA SER A 353 24.46 7.74 -9.26
C SER A 353 23.92 7.74 -7.83
N PHE A 354 23.87 6.57 -7.19
CA PHE A 354 23.57 6.39 -5.77
C PHE A 354 24.87 6.07 -5.02
N THR A 355 25.35 7.05 -4.26
CA THR A 355 26.66 7.02 -3.61
C THR A 355 26.55 6.65 -2.12
N GLN A 356 27.70 6.47 -1.47
CA GLN A 356 27.75 6.23 -0.02
C GLN A 356 27.17 7.41 0.77
N ASN A 357 27.30 8.64 0.26
CA ASN A 357 26.74 9.83 0.90
C ASN A 357 25.21 9.83 0.82
N ASP A 358 24.65 9.43 -0.32
CA ASP A 358 23.19 9.30 -0.49
C ASP A 358 22.61 8.26 0.46
N LEU A 359 23.30 7.12 0.63
CA LEU A 359 22.93 6.11 1.61
C LEU A 359 22.87 6.70 3.03
N ILE A 360 23.92 7.40 3.46
CA ILE A 360 23.97 8.04 4.79
C ILE A 360 22.84 9.08 4.94
N ASN A 361 22.61 9.91 3.92
CA ASN A 361 21.57 10.93 3.95
C ASN A 361 20.17 10.32 4.11
N VAL A 362 19.87 9.23 3.41
CA VAL A 362 18.58 8.53 3.55
C VAL A 362 18.43 7.94 4.95
N TYR A 363 19.48 7.35 5.53
CA TYR A 363 19.44 6.86 6.91
C TYR A 363 19.16 7.97 7.92
N ASN A 364 19.78 9.14 7.73
CA ASN A 364 19.54 10.33 8.56
C ASN A 364 18.12 10.88 8.37
N GLU A 365 17.61 10.93 7.13
CA GLU A 365 16.26 11.42 6.84
C GLU A 365 15.17 10.52 7.45
N LEU A 366 15.35 9.20 7.37
CA LEU A 366 14.39 8.22 7.90
C LEU A 366 14.47 8.05 9.42
N THR A 367 15.51 8.58 10.07
CA THR A 367 15.66 8.58 11.52
C THR A 367 15.20 9.92 12.08
N THR A 368 13.99 9.97 12.65
CA THR A 368 13.44 11.20 13.23
C THR A 368 13.75 11.35 14.72
N ALA A 369 14.16 10.26 15.39
CA ALA A 369 14.41 10.26 16.82
C ALA A 369 15.90 10.45 17.15
N SER A 370 16.18 11.27 18.17
CA SER A 370 17.48 11.23 18.87
C SER A 370 17.45 10.35 20.12
N ALA A 371 16.26 9.96 20.58
CA ALA A 371 16.05 9.14 21.76
C ALA A 371 16.14 7.64 21.45
N LYS A 372 16.36 6.83 22.50
CA LYS A 372 16.30 5.36 22.40
C LYS A 372 14.87 4.92 22.05
N PRO A 373 14.68 3.94 21.14
CA PRO A 373 13.36 3.40 20.86
C PRO A 373 12.75 2.72 22.09
N ASP A 374 11.42 2.75 22.20
CA ASP A 374 10.63 2.03 23.19
C ASP A 374 9.99 0.75 22.63
N LEU A 375 10.08 0.55 21.31
CA LEU A 375 9.69 -0.66 20.59
C LEU A 375 10.65 -0.94 19.42
N ILE A 376 11.07 -2.19 19.24
CA ILE A 376 11.67 -2.65 17.98
C ILE A 376 10.58 -3.30 17.12
N SER A 377 10.46 -2.90 15.86
CA SER A 377 9.52 -3.50 14.91
C SER A 377 10.24 -4.01 13.67
N ILE A 378 10.15 -5.32 13.44
CA ILE A 378 10.73 -6.04 12.31
C ILE A 378 9.60 -6.75 11.55
N GLY A 379 9.71 -6.83 10.22
CA GLY A 379 8.71 -7.49 9.38
C GLY A 379 7.76 -6.54 8.67
N CYS A 380 8.27 -5.40 8.19
CA CYS A 380 7.60 -4.60 7.17
C CYS A 380 8.49 -4.53 5.91
N PRO A 381 8.18 -5.23 4.81
CA PRO A 381 7.09 -6.19 4.63
C PRO A 381 7.20 -7.41 5.56
N HIS A 382 6.06 -8.08 5.76
CA HIS A 382 5.95 -9.31 6.57
C HIS A 382 7.04 -10.31 6.19
N LEU A 383 7.65 -10.93 7.20
CA LEU A 383 8.66 -11.95 6.99
C LEU A 383 8.00 -13.26 6.55
N ASN A 384 8.62 -13.94 5.58
CA ASN A 384 8.28 -15.33 5.27
C ASN A 384 9.00 -16.31 6.21
N LEU A 385 8.74 -17.61 6.06
CA LEU A 385 9.31 -18.63 6.95
C LEU A 385 10.84 -18.66 6.95
N GLN A 386 11.49 -18.42 5.80
CA GLN A 386 12.94 -18.43 5.69
C GLN A 386 13.55 -17.22 6.43
N GLU A 387 13.01 -16.02 6.17
CA GLU A 387 13.42 -14.78 6.85
C GLU A 387 13.23 -14.89 8.39
N LEU A 388 12.14 -15.54 8.83
CA LEU A 388 11.91 -15.80 10.26
C LEU A 388 12.98 -16.71 10.87
N LYS A 389 13.34 -17.80 10.20
CA LYS A 389 14.36 -18.75 10.69
C LYS A 389 15.74 -18.11 10.76
N GLU A 390 16.11 -17.31 9.76
CA GLU A 390 17.33 -16.53 9.76
C GLU A 390 17.37 -15.56 10.96
N LEU A 391 16.28 -14.83 11.19
CA LEU A 391 16.16 -13.92 12.32
C LEU A 391 16.25 -14.63 13.68
N ILE A 392 15.63 -15.80 13.82
CA ILE A 392 15.71 -16.62 15.04
C ILE A 392 17.17 -16.99 15.34
N GLU A 393 17.93 -17.43 14.33
CA GLU A 393 19.34 -17.76 14.52
C GLU A 393 20.20 -16.53 14.85
N MET A 394 19.92 -15.36 14.25
CA MET A 394 20.62 -14.10 14.57
C MET A 394 20.42 -13.65 16.02
N ILE A 395 19.25 -13.93 16.58
CA ILE A 395 18.86 -13.52 17.94
C ILE A 395 19.24 -14.57 18.99
N LYS A 396 19.61 -15.78 18.57
CA LYS A 396 19.87 -16.90 19.48
C LYS A 396 20.83 -16.54 20.62
N GLY A 397 20.36 -16.77 21.84
CA GLY A 397 21.12 -16.47 23.06
C GLY A 397 21.09 -15.00 23.48
N ARG A 398 20.33 -14.14 22.80
CA ARG A 398 20.16 -12.73 23.14
C ARG A 398 18.77 -12.45 23.70
N VAL A 399 18.67 -11.43 24.55
CA VAL A 399 17.40 -10.93 25.09
C VAL A 399 17.30 -9.43 24.82
N PHE A 400 16.21 -8.98 24.17
CA PHE A 400 16.00 -7.56 23.92
C PHE A 400 15.68 -6.82 25.23
N GLU A 401 16.36 -5.69 25.44
CA GLU A 401 16.15 -4.80 26.60
C GLU A 401 14.81 -4.06 26.55
N ILE A 402 14.25 -3.92 25.35
CA ILE A 402 12.96 -3.30 25.05
C ILE A 402 12.11 -4.28 24.24
N PRO A 403 10.77 -4.18 24.25
CA PRO A 403 9.93 -5.09 23.49
C PRO A 403 10.31 -5.11 22.00
N ALA A 404 10.32 -6.30 21.38
CA ALA A 404 10.48 -6.45 19.94
C ALA A 404 9.26 -7.15 19.33
N TRP A 405 8.68 -6.54 18.29
CA TRP A 405 7.57 -7.10 17.53
C TRP A 405 8.08 -7.60 16.18
N ILE A 406 7.78 -8.86 15.89
CA ILE A 406 8.04 -9.49 14.60
C ILE A 406 6.69 -9.71 13.92
N SER A 407 6.52 -9.14 12.73
CA SER A 407 5.27 -9.25 11.95
C SER A 407 5.39 -10.27 10.82
N THR A 408 4.41 -11.17 10.71
CA THR A 408 4.35 -12.22 9.67
C THR A 408 2.91 -12.59 9.31
N ALA A 409 2.71 -13.51 8.36
CA ALA A 409 1.40 -14.11 8.08
C ALA A 409 1.09 -15.24 9.09
N ALA A 410 -0.18 -15.39 9.48
CA ALA A 410 -0.61 -16.44 10.43
C ALA A 410 -0.08 -17.84 10.09
N ILE A 411 -0.08 -18.22 8.81
CA ILE A 411 0.42 -19.53 8.37
C ILE A 411 1.90 -19.77 8.72
N PHE A 412 2.74 -18.74 8.71
CA PHE A 412 4.16 -18.87 9.07
C PHE A 412 4.34 -18.90 10.59
N LYS A 413 3.56 -18.11 11.35
CA LYS A 413 3.48 -18.22 12.81
C LYS A 413 3.07 -19.65 13.22
N GLU A 414 2.06 -20.23 12.60
CA GLU A 414 1.66 -21.63 12.86
C GLU A 414 2.75 -22.65 12.54
N LYS A 415 3.52 -22.45 11.47
CA LYS A 415 4.66 -23.33 11.15
C LYS A 415 5.74 -23.25 12.22
N LEU A 416 6.13 -22.05 12.66
CA LEU A 416 7.07 -21.89 13.77
C LEU A 416 6.56 -22.50 15.08
N ARG A 417 5.25 -22.39 15.34
CA ARG A 417 4.60 -23.01 16.52
C ARG A 417 4.77 -24.54 16.49
N LYS A 418 4.49 -25.17 15.35
CA LYS A 418 4.66 -26.62 15.16
C LYS A 418 6.11 -27.08 15.27
N GLU A 419 7.06 -26.23 14.87
CA GLU A 419 8.50 -26.47 15.00
C GLU A 419 9.04 -26.13 16.41
N ASN A 420 8.19 -25.70 17.35
CA ASN A 420 8.55 -25.26 18.72
C ASN A 420 9.52 -24.06 18.78
N LEU A 421 9.61 -23.26 17.72
CA LEU A 421 10.52 -22.11 17.63
C LEU A 421 9.95 -20.82 18.23
N ILE A 422 8.65 -20.76 18.51
CA ILE A 422 8.03 -19.57 19.14
C ILE A 422 8.46 -19.43 20.60
N LYS A 423 8.48 -20.54 21.36
CA LYS A 423 8.79 -20.50 22.81
C LYS A 423 10.16 -19.92 23.11
N SER A 424 11.16 -20.21 22.27
CA SER A 424 12.50 -19.65 22.41
C SER A 424 12.56 -18.14 22.19
N LEU A 425 11.65 -17.58 21.37
CA LEU A 425 11.60 -16.14 21.11
C LEU A 425 10.87 -15.38 22.21
N GLU A 426 9.79 -15.92 22.78
CA GLU A 426 9.04 -15.23 23.84
C GLU A 426 9.89 -14.98 25.09
N GLN A 427 10.88 -15.83 25.34
CA GLN A 427 11.86 -15.66 26.44
C GLN A 427 12.83 -14.50 26.20
N SER A 428 12.90 -13.96 24.99
CA SER A 428 13.83 -12.89 24.57
C SER A 428 13.17 -11.50 24.49
N ASN A 429 12.01 -11.29 25.13
CA ASN A 429 11.20 -10.06 25.03
C ASN A 429 10.68 -9.79 23.60
N ILE A 430 10.49 -10.87 22.83
CA ILE A 430 10.03 -10.84 21.45
C ILE A 430 8.60 -11.38 21.39
N LYS A 431 7.75 -10.69 20.64
CA LYS A 431 6.40 -11.16 20.30
C LYS A 431 6.26 -11.25 18.80
N ILE A 432 5.81 -12.41 18.32
CA ILE A 432 5.42 -12.60 16.93
C ILE A 432 3.92 -12.31 16.81
N TYR A 433 3.58 -11.26 16.08
CA TYR A 433 2.22 -10.97 15.69
C TYR A 433 1.99 -11.37 14.24
N SER A 434 0.85 -12.01 14.00
CA SER A 434 0.38 -12.36 12.67
C SER A 434 -0.66 -11.38 12.18
N ASP A 435 -0.89 -11.37 10.87
CA ASP A 435 -2.03 -10.70 10.22
C ASP A 435 -2.06 -9.17 10.37
N CYS A 436 -1.03 -8.58 10.97
CA CYS A 436 -0.97 -7.17 11.31
C CYS A 436 0.41 -6.57 11.09
N CYS A 437 0.46 -5.27 10.84
CA CYS A 437 1.69 -4.53 10.65
C CYS A 437 1.68 -3.27 11.51
N VAL A 438 2.83 -2.92 12.11
CA VAL A 438 3.02 -1.74 12.97
C VAL A 438 2.56 -0.44 12.31
N VAL A 439 2.67 -0.34 10.98
CA VAL A 439 2.30 0.84 10.19
C VAL A 439 0.80 1.09 10.21
N VAL A 440 0.00 0.04 10.29
CA VAL A 440 -1.48 0.12 10.22
C VAL A 440 -2.15 -0.27 11.52
N ALA A 441 -1.37 -0.58 12.56
CA ALA A 441 -1.84 -0.76 13.92
C ALA A 441 -2.00 0.61 14.62
N PRO A 442 -2.89 0.72 15.62
CA PRO A 442 -3.09 1.94 16.41
C PRO A 442 -2.00 2.05 17.50
N ILE A 443 -0.73 1.99 17.11
CA ILE A 443 0.43 1.94 18.02
C ILE A 443 0.46 3.11 19.00
N GLU A 444 0.03 4.29 18.53
CA GLU A 444 -0.13 5.51 19.32
C GLU A 444 -1.12 5.35 20.48
N LEU A 445 -2.14 4.49 20.32
CA LEU A 445 -3.11 4.18 21.36
C LEU A 445 -2.60 3.14 22.36
N ILE A 446 -1.57 2.38 21.98
CA ILE A 446 -0.92 1.35 22.80
C ILE A 446 0.20 1.98 23.67
N GLY A 447 0.68 3.18 23.29
CA GLY A 447 1.55 4.02 24.12
C GLY A 447 3.02 4.07 23.69
N TYR A 448 3.40 3.42 22.58
CA TYR A 448 4.75 3.51 22.03
C TYR A 448 4.94 4.81 21.26
N LYS A 449 6.08 5.46 21.47
CA LYS A 449 6.40 6.78 20.91
C LYS A 449 7.57 6.73 19.93
N THR A 450 8.53 5.84 20.13
CA THR A 450 9.75 5.79 19.31
C THR A 450 10.05 4.37 18.86
N ILE A 451 9.94 4.12 17.55
CA ILE A 451 10.03 2.77 17.01
C ILE A 451 11.35 2.58 16.28
N GLY A 452 12.14 1.59 16.70
CA GLY A 452 13.31 1.13 15.97
C GLY A 452 12.90 0.14 14.87
N THR A 453 13.30 0.35 13.62
CA THR A 453 12.91 -0.53 12.51
C THR A 453 13.98 -0.65 11.43
N ASP A 454 14.03 -1.82 10.77
CA ASP A 454 14.88 -2.09 9.61
C ASP A 454 14.19 -1.81 8.27
N SER A 455 12.98 -1.26 8.33
CA SER A 455 12.14 -1.01 7.17
C SER A 455 12.06 0.47 6.83
N ALA A 456 12.59 0.87 5.68
CA ALA A 456 12.44 2.24 5.19
C ALA A 456 10.96 2.60 4.95
N LYS A 457 10.13 1.64 4.56
CA LYS A 457 8.67 1.82 4.43
C LYS A 457 8.02 2.11 5.78
N ALA A 458 8.35 1.33 6.82
CA ALA A 458 7.82 1.62 8.15
C ALA A 458 8.35 2.96 8.67
N ALA A 459 9.64 3.25 8.48
CA ALA A 459 10.25 4.50 8.89
C ALA A 459 9.59 5.73 8.25
N LYS A 460 9.18 5.63 6.98
CA LYS A 460 8.43 6.69 6.29
C LYS A 460 7.01 6.87 6.83
N TYR A 461 6.28 5.79 7.08
CA TYR A 461 4.85 5.87 7.40
C TYR A 461 4.54 5.99 8.90
N LEU A 462 5.40 5.56 9.80
CA LEU A 462 5.15 5.62 11.25
C LEU A 462 4.99 7.06 11.78
N PRO A 463 5.82 8.05 11.38
CA PRO A 463 5.60 9.44 11.75
C PRO A 463 4.27 9.98 11.20
N LEU A 464 3.91 9.59 9.96
CA LEU A 464 2.72 10.09 9.28
C LEU A 464 1.42 9.51 9.84
N PHE A 465 1.36 8.19 10.08
CA PHE A 465 0.13 7.51 10.46
C PHE A 465 -0.03 7.35 11.97
N SER A 466 1.06 7.31 12.72
CA SER A 466 1.03 7.02 14.16
C SER A 466 1.62 8.15 15.00
N ASN A 467 2.14 9.23 14.39
CA ASN A 467 2.83 10.30 15.10
C ASN A 467 3.92 9.75 16.04
N CYS A 468 4.61 8.69 15.59
CA CYS A 468 5.72 8.06 16.29
C CYS A 468 7.04 8.53 15.68
N ASP A 469 8.03 8.76 16.52
CA ASP A 469 9.41 8.93 16.08
C ASP A 469 10.02 7.60 15.67
N VAL A 470 11.06 7.66 14.84
CA VAL A 470 11.69 6.47 14.26
C VAL A 470 13.20 6.47 14.46
N VAL A 471 13.75 5.30 14.77
CA VAL A 471 15.17 4.96 14.61
C VAL A 471 15.29 3.94 13.47
N PHE A 472 15.77 4.38 12.30
CA PHE A 472 15.95 3.51 11.15
C PHE A 472 17.37 2.95 11.13
N ASN A 473 17.51 1.62 11.20
CA ASN A 473 18.82 0.97 11.22
C ASN A 473 18.78 -0.47 10.68
N SER A 474 19.93 -1.05 10.36
CA SER A 474 19.99 -2.47 9.98
C SER A 474 19.56 -3.37 11.15
N ILE A 475 19.01 -4.54 10.82
CA ILE A 475 18.57 -5.52 11.82
C ILE A 475 19.72 -5.95 12.74
N ASP A 476 20.93 -6.10 12.22
CA ASP A 476 22.14 -6.42 12.98
C ASP A 476 22.44 -5.36 14.03
N ASN A 477 22.32 -4.07 13.66
CA ASN A 477 22.54 -2.97 14.59
C ASN A 477 21.42 -2.86 15.63
N LEU A 478 20.16 -3.06 15.23
CA LEU A 478 19.04 -3.07 16.18
C LEU A 478 19.21 -4.20 17.22
N ILE A 479 19.59 -5.41 16.79
CA ILE A 479 19.91 -6.52 17.69
C ILE A 479 21.11 -6.13 18.57
N LYS A 480 22.21 -5.67 17.98
CA LYS A 480 23.45 -5.36 18.70
C LYS A 480 23.27 -4.27 19.75
N PHE A 481 22.50 -3.23 19.47
CA PHE A 481 22.35 -2.07 20.36
C PHE A 481 21.26 -2.24 21.42
N TYR A 482 20.28 -3.13 21.18
CA TYR A 482 19.10 -3.24 22.02
C TYR A 482 18.86 -4.63 22.58
N SER A 483 19.86 -5.52 22.53
CA SER A 483 19.81 -6.83 23.20
C SER A 483 21.12 -7.14 23.94
N LYS A 484 21.02 -8.00 24.97
CA LYS A 484 22.15 -8.52 25.73
C LYS A 484 22.37 -10.00 25.48
#